data_AF-A0A933YHV7-F1
#
_entry.id   AF-A0A933YHV7-F1
#
_cell.length_a   1.000
_cell.length_b   1.000
_cell.length_c   1.000
_cell.angle_alpha   90.00
_cell.angle_beta   90.00
_cell.angle_gamma   90.00
#
_symmetry.space_group_name_H-M   'P 1'
#
loop_
_entity.id
_entity.type
_entity.pdbx_description
1 polymer ?
#
loop_
_entity_poly.entity_id
_entity_poly.type
_entity_poly.pdbx_seq_one_letter_code
_entity_poly.pdbx_strand_id
1 'polypeptide(L)'
;MRLRNWMLRVCFVVFATGFVATTVSGQGFPPAQGPPLPPTPFNELSTSVLINSMKTTIQITIDTVNAQILRNADSTGIRAHLSFTSKTFKPSLTTSTFPNRPNQNIVRIAFMVTYNVTGIRYHGVPYFSRKLGQSIELSVSCNNWFTNSGLLAVTGRSDRPFLEGSSFAEEALNFFIGHTLTDLVDSKLRARLPNGSTTFTQIPTSPCNCLGVTSGTAPNFDNGSVNFKKTAMLSSVATALGGEVTIQSIKRLKARPLSSGPLYKEVEDIQLEVYVNQTIRSVQLTGMREGDERNISVQKVDVQRPGVNGMIVLIANVEQMPLFQTTDTRFAVFKRNVRFGNGTQKLVVPKTYTEPPRRLPGGGMTKPTIRQVDAYEVTVLIKVPEPVIKRAVTISR
;
A
#
# COMPACT_ATOMS: atom_id res chain seq x y z
N MET A 1 -58.05 60.79 14.06
CA MET A 1 -58.93 59.82 14.80
C MET A 1 -58.42 58.42 14.48
N ARG A 2 -58.01 57.61 15.47
CA ARG A 2 -58.82 56.55 16.15
C ARG A 2 -59.31 55.46 15.16
N LEU A 3 -59.21 54.14 15.38
CA LEU A 3 -58.67 53.24 16.44
C LEU A 3 -58.52 51.84 15.77
N ARG A 4 -57.39 51.11 15.86
CA ARG A 4 -57.02 50.07 16.87
C ARG A 4 -57.64 48.67 16.65
N ASN A 5 -56.78 47.65 16.51
CA ASN A 5 -56.75 46.35 17.24
C ASN A 5 -55.48 45.57 16.79
N TRP A 6 -54.54 45.18 17.66
CA TRP A 6 -54.58 44.04 18.61
C TRP A 6 -54.75 42.70 17.88
N MET A 7 -53.92 41.65 18.03
CA MET A 7 -52.87 41.30 19.01
C MET A 7 -51.56 40.90 18.27
N LEU A 8 -50.45 40.41 18.86
CA LEU A 8 -50.03 40.06 20.23
C LEU A 8 -48.51 40.31 20.37
N ARG A 9 -47.88 39.93 21.49
CA ARG A 9 -46.43 39.66 21.62
C ARG A 9 -46.23 38.30 22.30
N VAL A 10 -45.41 37.42 21.71
CA VAL A 10 -44.92 36.19 22.38
C VAL A 10 -43.43 36.36 22.63
N CYS A 11 -43.02 36.40 23.90
CA CYS A 11 -41.61 36.44 24.27
C CYS A 11 -41.00 35.03 24.15
N PHE A 12 -40.16 34.82 23.15
CA PHE A 12 -39.28 33.65 23.11
C PHE A 12 -38.02 33.92 23.93
N VAL A 13 -37.92 33.30 25.11
CA VAL A 13 -36.67 33.19 25.85
C VAL A 13 -35.83 32.12 25.17
N VAL A 14 -34.86 32.53 24.36
CA VAL A 14 -33.88 31.61 23.76
C VAL A 14 -32.86 31.24 24.83
N PHE A 15 -33.02 30.05 25.41
CA PHE A 15 -31.96 29.43 26.21
C PHE A 15 -30.79 29.07 25.30
N ALA A 16 -29.74 29.90 25.32
CA ALA A 16 -28.49 29.62 24.65
C ALA A 16 -27.70 28.51 25.39
N THR A 17 -28.12 27.25 25.22
CA THR A 17 -27.28 26.10 25.59
C THR A 17 -26.11 26.03 24.62
N GLY A 18 -25.02 26.69 25.00
CA GLY A 18 -23.76 26.67 24.25
C GLY A 18 -23.20 25.25 24.18
N PHE A 19 -23.52 24.54 23.11
CA PHE A 19 -22.71 23.42 22.65
C PHE A 19 -21.34 23.98 22.27
N VAL A 20 -20.40 23.90 23.20
CA VAL A 20 -18.97 23.98 22.89
C VAL A 20 -18.67 22.77 22.02
N ALA A 21 -18.81 22.97 20.72
CA ALA A 21 -18.30 22.03 19.73
C ALA A 21 -16.77 22.01 19.92
N THR A 22 -16.29 21.07 20.71
CA THR A 22 -14.89 20.69 20.75
C THR A 22 -14.56 20.13 19.38
N THR A 23 -14.16 21.04 18.48
CA THR A 23 -13.53 20.68 17.22
C THR A 23 -12.24 19.97 17.57
N VAL A 24 -12.33 18.65 17.72
CA VAL A 24 -11.17 17.77 17.67
C VAL A 24 -10.61 17.97 16.28
N SER A 25 -9.65 18.88 16.19
CA SER A 25 -8.84 19.11 15.01
C SER A 25 -7.97 17.89 14.82
N GLY A 26 -8.58 16.82 14.30
CA GLY A 26 -7.87 15.71 13.69
C GLY A 26 -7.03 16.32 12.58
N GLN A 27 -5.77 16.60 12.88
CA GLN A 27 -4.81 17.06 11.90
C GLN A 27 -4.82 16.03 10.79
N GLY A 28 -5.34 16.41 9.62
CA GLY A 28 -5.29 15.59 8.42
C GLY A 28 -3.82 15.46 8.03
N PHE A 29 -3.14 14.48 8.62
CA PHE A 29 -1.72 14.25 8.38
C PHE A 29 -1.54 14.00 6.88
N PRO A 30 -0.56 14.68 6.23
CA PRO A 30 -0.31 14.44 4.82
C PRO A 30 0.00 12.94 4.64
N PRO A 31 -0.48 12.31 3.54
CA PRO A 31 -0.22 10.91 3.30
C PRO A 31 1.30 10.67 3.30
N ALA A 32 1.71 9.49 3.75
CA ALA A 32 3.11 9.13 3.78
C ALA A 32 3.76 9.35 2.38
N GLN A 33 5.02 9.75 2.33
CA GLN A 33 5.68 9.89 1.05
C GLN A 33 5.99 8.50 0.48
N GLY A 34 5.95 8.37 -0.84
CA GLY A 34 6.50 7.21 -1.55
C GLY A 34 8.01 7.30 -1.72
N PRO A 35 8.64 6.27 -2.32
CA PRO A 35 9.99 6.34 -2.86
C PRO A 35 10.19 7.63 -3.67
N PRO A 36 11.34 8.31 -3.56
CA PRO A 36 11.70 9.33 -4.52
C PRO A 36 11.93 8.72 -5.91
N LEU A 37 11.88 9.57 -6.94
CA LEU A 37 12.30 9.20 -8.29
C LEU A 37 13.82 8.92 -8.30
N PRO A 38 14.30 7.93 -9.07
CA PRO A 38 15.70 7.56 -9.09
C PRO A 38 16.54 8.66 -9.78
N PRO A 39 17.63 9.16 -9.15
CA PRO A 39 18.54 10.10 -9.78
C PRO A 39 19.47 9.37 -10.76
N THR A 40 19.73 9.99 -11.91
CA THR A 40 20.68 9.52 -12.93
C THR A 40 22.11 9.41 -12.40
N PRO A 41 22.92 8.41 -12.83
CA PRO A 41 22.50 7.22 -13.60
C PRO A 41 21.71 6.24 -12.73
N PHE A 42 20.77 5.49 -13.31
CA PHE A 42 19.93 4.52 -12.61
C PHE A 42 20.05 3.13 -13.24
N ASN A 43 19.59 2.09 -12.54
CA ASN A 43 19.47 0.75 -13.09
C ASN A 43 18.12 0.63 -13.81
N GLU A 44 18.07 -0.18 -14.87
CA GLU A 44 16.87 -0.43 -15.65
C GLU A 44 16.47 -1.91 -15.61
N LEU A 45 15.19 -2.16 -15.38
CA LEU A 45 14.54 -3.43 -15.67
C LEU A 45 13.65 -3.23 -16.90
N SER A 46 14.07 -3.76 -18.04
CA SER A 46 13.35 -3.59 -19.31
C SER A 46 11.91 -4.10 -19.21
N THR A 47 10.96 -3.31 -19.71
CA THR A 47 9.57 -3.73 -19.85
C THR A 47 9.42 -4.89 -20.83
N SER A 48 10.25 -5.01 -21.87
CA SER A 48 10.24 -6.16 -22.78
C SER A 48 10.47 -7.49 -22.05
N VAL A 49 11.33 -7.52 -21.02
CA VAL A 49 11.58 -8.73 -20.21
C VAL A 49 10.33 -9.12 -19.43
N LEU A 50 9.65 -8.14 -18.80
CA LEU A 50 8.42 -8.36 -18.04
C LEU A 50 7.25 -8.78 -18.94
N ILE A 51 7.08 -8.11 -20.09
CA ILE A 51 6.06 -8.41 -21.11
C ILE A 51 6.27 -9.81 -21.69
N ASN A 52 7.51 -10.16 -22.07
CA ASN A 52 7.82 -11.47 -22.65
C ASN A 52 7.71 -12.58 -21.61
N SER A 53 8.17 -12.37 -20.37
CA SER A 53 7.97 -13.33 -19.27
C SER A 53 6.48 -13.63 -19.06
N MET A 54 5.62 -12.62 -19.08
CA MET A 54 4.18 -12.77 -18.92
C MET A 54 3.53 -13.50 -20.11
N LYS A 55 3.89 -13.14 -21.36
CA LYS A 55 3.43 -13.85 -22.56
C LYS A 55 3.83 -15.33 -22.54
N THR A 56 5.06 -15.64 -22.13
CA THR A 56 5.55 -17.02 -21.95
C THR A 56 4.76 -17.77 -20.88
N THR A 57 4.50 -17.17 -19.71
CA THR A 57 3.67 -17.77 -18.66
C THR A 57 2.25 -18.08 -19.14
N ILE A 58 1.65 -17.21 -19.95
CA ILE A 58 0.34 -17.46 -20.58
C ILE A 58 0.42 -18.60 -21.59
N GLN A 59 1.41 -18.60 -22.49
CA GLN A 59 1.58 -19.66 -23.50
C GLN A 59 1.69 -21.04 -22.85
N ILE A 60 2.60 -21.21 -21.87
CA ILE A 60 2.77 -22.47 -21.13
C ILE A 60 1.45 -22.88 -20.43
N THR A 61 0.66 -21.90 -19.96
CA THR A 61 -0.68 -22.13 -19.37
C THR A 61 -1.67 -22.66 -20.40
N ILE A 62 -1.74 -22.05 -21.57
CA ILE A 62 -2.59 -22.48 -22.68
C ILE A 62 -2.17 -23.87 -23.17
N ASP A 63 -0.89 -24.14 -23.34
CA ASP A 63 -0.38 -25.44 -23.77
C ASP A 63 -0.75 -26.55 -22.76
N THR A 64 -0.67 -26.23 -21.47
CA THR A 64 -1.08 -27.15 -20.40
C THR A 64 -2.59 -27.40 -20.42
N VAL A 65 -3.40 -26.36 -20.63
CA VAL A 65 -4.87 -26.47 -20.71
C VAL A 65 -5.29 -27.24 -21.98
N ASN A 66 -4.70 -26.93 -23.14
CA ASN A 66 -4.91 -27.67 -24.39
C ASN A 66 -4.58 -29.16 -24.23
N ALA A 67 -3.46 -29.49 -23.59
CA ALA A 67 -3.11 -30.88 -23.30
C ALA A 67 -4.08 -31.56 -22.32
N GLN A 68 -4.68 -30.83 -21.36
CA GLN A 68 -5.73 -31.36 -20.49
C GLN A 68 -7.05 -31.58 -21.22
N ILE A 69 -7.47 -30.65 -22.08
CA ILE A 69 -8.68 -30.81 -22.92
C ILE A 69 -8.51 -32.02 -23.84
N LEU A 70 -7.36 -32.17 -24.51
CA LEU A 70 -7.10 -33.31 -25.39
C LEU A 70 -7.12 -34.65 -24.64
N ARG A 71 -6.51 -34.73 -23.44
CA ARG A 71 -6.55 -35.96 -22.61
C ARG A 71 -7.94 -36.32 -22.10
N ASN A 72 -8.78 -35.32 -21.84
CA ASN A 72 -10.14 -35.52 -21.32
C ASN A 72 -11.19 -35.61 -22.42
N ALA A 73 -10.80 -35.54 -23.70
CA ALA A 73 -11.72 -35.43 -24.82
C ALA A 73 -12.66 -36.62 -24.95
N ASP A 74 -12.16 -37.83 -24.68
CA ASP A 74 -12.92 -39.06 -24.90
C ASP A 74 -13.84 -39.37 -23.70
N SER A 75 -13.51 -38.89 -22.49
CA SER A 75 -14.35 -39.04 -21.29
C SER A 75 -15.40 -37.93 -21.12
N THR A 76 -15.15 -36.73 -21.65
CA THR A 76 -16.09 -35.60 -21.60
C THR A 76 -16.88 -35.40 -22.88
N GLY A 77 -16.45 -36.02 -23.99
CA GLY A 77 -16.97 -35.75 -25.33
C GLY A 77 -16.54 -34.40 -25.91
N ILE A 78 -15.77 -33.58 -25.19
CA ILE A 78 -15.48 -32.19 -25.54
C ILE A 78 -14.06 -32.06 -26.13
N ARG A 79 -13.96 -31.46 -27.30
CA ARG A 79 -12.69 -31.02 -27.91
C ARG A 79 -12.74 -29.51 -28.13
N ALA A 80 -11.64 -28.82 -27.82
CA ALA A 80 -11.46 -27.39 -28.07
C ALA A 80 -9.97 -27.07 -28.13
N HIS A 81 -9.61 -25.97 -28.79
CA HIS A 81 -8.26 -25.44 -28.85
C HIS A 81 -8.23 -23.96 -28.44
N LEU A 82 -7.41 -23.65 -27.44
CA LEU A 82 -7.18 -22.30 -26.96
C LEU A 82 -5.91 -21.73 -27.60
N SER A 83 -6.03 -20.48 -28.04
CA SER A 83 -4.91 -19.58 -28.36
C SER A 83 -5.14 -18.23 -27.65
N PHE A 84 -4.17 -17.32 -27.67
CA PHE A 84 -4.37 -15.99 -27.12
C PHE A 84 -3.79 -14.86 -27.97
N THR A 85 -4.31 -13.67 -27.72
CA THR A 85 -3.70 -12.40 -28.07
C THR A 85 -3.63 -11.55 -26.81
N SER A 86 -2.69 -10.62 -26.72
CA SER A 86 -2.61 -9.70 -25.59
C SER A 86 -2.33 -8.26 -26.03
N LYS A 87 -3.00 -7.32 -25.36
CA LYS A 87 -2.79 -5.88 -25.49
C LYS A 87 -2.15 -5.36 -24.21
N THR A 88 -0.96 -4.81 -24.33
CA THR A 88 -0.27 -4.14 -23.22
C THR A 88 -0.75 -2.68 -23.14
N PHE A 89 -0.96 -2.18 -21.93
CA PHE A 89 -1.26 -0.78 -21.67
C PHE A 89 -0.02 -0.02 -21.21
N LYS A 90 -0.01 1.30 -21.39
CA LYS A 90 1.11 2.18 -21.04
C LYS A 90 1.55 1.96 -19.58
N PRO A 91 2.81 1.57 -19.33
CA PRO A 91 3.37 1.47 -17.98
C PRO A 91 3.24 2.80 -17.22
N SER A 92 2.76 2.74 -15.97
CA SER A 92 2.45 3.93 -15.16
C SER A 92 3.00 3.80 -13.73
N LEU A 93 3.44 4.91 -13.15
CA LEU A 93 3.85 4.99 -11.75
C LEU A 93 2.64 5.39 -10.90
N THR A 94 2.31 4.59 -9.89
CA THR A 94 1.27 4.89 -8.90
C THR A 94 1.88 4.90 -7.51
N THR A 95 1.41 5.76 -6.62
CA THR A 95 1.82 5.79 -5.21
C THR A 95 0.63 5.33 -4.36
N SER A 96 0.86 4.42 -3.40
CA SER A 96 -0.18 4.09 -2.42
C SER A 96 -0.55 5.30 -1.56
N THR A 97 -1.71 5.28 -0.91
CA THR A 97 -2.21 6.42 -0.12
C THR A 97 -2.60 5.98 1.30
N PHE A 98 -1.61 5.56 2.08
CA PHE A 98 -1.74 5.27 3.50
C PHE A 98 -1.29 6.46 4.36
N PRO A 99 -1.99 6.74 5.47
CA PRO A 99 -1.59 7.77 6.44
C PRO A 99 -0.62 7.24 7.50
N ASN A 100 -0.58 5.91 7.72
CA ASN A 100 0.07 5.29 8.88
C ASN A 100 1.33 4.48 8.55
N ARG A 101 1.63 4.20 7.28
CA ARG A 101 2.82 3.45 6.85
C ARG A 101 3.50 4.15 5.66
N PRO A 102 4.82 3.99 5.44
CA PRO A 102 5.49 4.47 4.23
C PRO A 102 4.72 4.07 2.98
N ASN A 103 4.44 5.02 2.09
CA ASN A 103 3.75 4.68 0.86
C ASN A 103 4.70 3.99 -0.10
N GLN A 104 4.20 3.12 -0.97
CA GLN A 104 4.99 2.47 -2.01
C GLN A 104 4.69 3.11 -3.35
N ASN A 105 5.73 3.40 -4.12
CA ASN A 105 5.58 3.59 -5.56
C ASN A 105 5.54 2.19 -6.18
N ILE A 106 4.60 2.01 -7.08
CA ILE A 106 4.33 0.78 -7.79
C ILE A 106 4.24 1.15 -9.26
N VAL A 107 5.15 0.61 -10.08
CA VAL A 107 5.02 0.67 -11.52
C VAL A 107 4.08 -0.44 -11.96
N ARG A 108 2.94 -0.06 -12.54
CA ARG A 108 1.92 -0.96 -13.07
C ARG A 108 2.11 -1.13 -14.57
N ILE A 109 2.18 -2.38 -15.01
CA ILE A 109 2.10 -2.79 -16.41
C ILE A 109 0.85 -3.65 -16.52
N ALA A 110 -0.21 -3.07 -17.08
CA ALA A 110 -1.49 -3.76 -17.25
C ALA A 110 -1.59 -4.38 -18.63
N PHE A 111 -2.31 -5.50 -18.71
CA PHE A 111 -2.54 -6.26 -19.93
C PHE A 111 -4.01 -6.68 -19.99
N MET A 112 -4.59 -6.58 -21.19
CA MET A 112 -5.81 -7.30 -21.52
C MET A 112 -5.42 -8.52 -22.36
N VAL A 113 -5.80 -9.71 -21.90
CA VAL A 113 -5.61 -10.98 -22.63
C VAL A 113 -6.95 -11.40 -23.20
N THR A 114 -6.98 -11.71 -24.48
CA THR A 114 -8.14 -12.30 -25.15
C THR A 114 -7.77 -13.70 -25.60
N TYR A 115 -8.34 -14.71 -24.94
CA TYR A 115 -8.22 -16.11 -25.33
C TYR A 115 -9.25 -16.43 -26.41
N ASN A 116 -8.80 -16.95 -27.55
CA ASN A 116 -9.69 -17.45 -28.59
C ASN A 116 -9.86 -18.96 -28.41
N VAL A 117 -11.08 -19.38 -28.07
CA VAL A 117 -11.48 -20.79 -27.97
C VAL A 117 -12.07 -21.20 -29.32
N THR A 118 -11.39 -22.10 -30.01
CA THR A 118 -11.66 -22.49 -31.41
C THR A 118 -11.77 -24.00 -31.54
N GLY A 119 -12.28 -24.49 -32.68
CA GLY A 119 -12.40 -25.93 -32.93
C GLY A 119 -13.27 -26.68 -31.92
N ILE A 120 -14.25 -25.99 -31.31
CA ILE A 120 -15.11 -26.56 -30.27
C ILE A 120 -15.97 -27.66 -30.90
N ARG A 121 -15.93 -28.87 -30.32
CA ARG A 121 -16.81 -29.99 -30.66
C ARG A 121 -17.32 -30.68 -29.41
N TYR A 122 -18.58 -31.11 -29.41
CA TYR A 122 -19.19 -31.93 -28.35
C TYR A 122 -19.78 -33.19 -28.97
N HIS A 123 -19.32 -34.37 -28.52
CA HIS A 123 -19.61 -35.68 -29.13
C HIS A 123 -19.48 -35.70 -30.67
N GLY A 124 -18.50 -34.97 -31.20
CA GLY A 124 -18.24 -34.85 -32.64
C GLY A 124 -18.99 -33.71 -33.36
N VAL A 125 -20.07 -33.18 -32.78
CA VAL A 125 -20.83 -32.05 -33.34
C VAL A 125 -20.01 -30.76 -33.24
N PRO A 126 -19.81 -29.99 -34.32
CA PRO A 126 -19.03 -28.74 -34.30
C PRO A 126 -19.84 -27.56 -33.78
N TYR A 127 -19.16 -26.67 -33.06
CA TYR A 127 -19.72 -25.46 -32.45
C TYR A 127 -18.99 -24.17 -32.86
N PHE A 128 -19.60 -23.02 -32.58
CA PHE A 128 -19.01 -21.70 -32.80
C PHE A 128 -17.72 -21.50 -31.98
N SER A 129 -16.89 -20.55 -32.40
CA SER A 129 -15.75 -20.09 -31.57
C SER A 129 -16.21 -19.11 -30.49
N ARG A 130 -15.44 -19.01 -29.41
CA ARG A 130 -15.69 -18.09 -28.27
C ARG A 130 -14.44 -17.28 -27.92
N LYS A 131 -14.65 -16.15 -27.26
CA LYS A 131 -13.59 -15.32 -26.70
C LYS A 131 -13.75 -15.20 -25.19
N LEU A 132 -12.63 -15.31 -24.47
CA LEU A 132 -12.54 -15.03 -23.04
C LEU A 132 -11.64 -13.81 -22.83
N GLY A 133 -12.13 -12.79 -22.16
CA GLY A 133 -11.34 -11.64 -21.73
C GLY A 133 -10.76 -11.87 -20.34
N GLN A 134 -9.53 -11.41 -20.10
CA GLN A 134 -8.90 -11.43 -18.78
C GLN A 134 -7.98 -10.23 -18.56
N SER A 135 -8.13 -9.58 -17.41
CA SER A 135 -7.25 -8.51 -16.93
C SER A 135 -6.10 -9.12 -16.13
N ILE A 136 -4.86 -8.74 -16.50
CA ILE A 136 -3.64 -9.12 -15.78
C ILE A 136 -2.82 -7.85 -15.51
N GLU A 137 -2.43 -7.64 -14.26
CA GLU A 137 -1.55 -6.56 -13.83
C GLU A 137 -0.23 -7.13 -13.32
N LEU A 138 0.88 -6.71 -13.90
CA LEU A 138 2.19 -6.80 -13.25
C LEU A 138 2.43 -5.50 -12.47
N SER A 139 2.76 -5.65 -11.19
CA SER A 139 3.18 -4.55 -10.32
C SER A 139 4.66 -4.76 -9.96
N VAL A 140 5.49 -3.76 -10.25
CA VAL A 140 6.87 -3.70 -9.78
C VAL A 140 6.96 -2.66 -8.68
N SER A 141 7.46 -3.04 -7.51
CA SER A 141 7.65 -2.14 -6.38
C SER A 141 9.05 -2.26 -5.78
N CYS A 142 9.46 -1.22 -5.05
CA CYS A 142 10.60 -1.33 -4.17
C CYS A 142 10.10 -1.69 -2.77
N ASN A 143 10.09 -2.98 -2.43
CA ASN A 143 9.63 -3.42 -1.11
C ASN A 143 10.63 -2.96 -0.04
N ASN A 144 10.14 -2.52 1.12
CA ASN A 144 10.96 -1.95 2.20
C ASN A 144 11.90 -0.80 1.78
N TRP A 145 11.59 -0.03 0.73
CA TRP A 145 12.40 1.09 0.24
C TRP A 145 12.84 2.12 1.32
N PHE A 146 12.06 2.25 2.38
CA PHE A 146 12.30 3.16 3.50
C PHE A 146 13.38 2.65 4.46
N THR A 147 13.67 1.35 4.46
CA THR A 147 14.76 0.76 5.24
C THR A 147 16.08 0.75 4.44
N ASN A 148 17.17 0.29 5.04
CA ASN A 148 18.41 -0.02 4.32
C ASN A 148 18.35 -1.37 3.57
N SER A 149 17.27 -2.16 3.73
CA SER A 149 17.09 -3.50 3.17
C SER A 149 16.10 -3.54 1.99
N GLY A 150 15.82 -2.40 1.36
CA GLY A 150 14.90 -2.32 0.23
C GLY A 150 15.34 -3.13 -1.00
N LEU A 151 14.42 -3.93 -1.54
CA LEU A 151 14.64 -4.84 -2.68
C LEU A 151 13.53 -4.69 -3.73
N LEU A 152 13.91 -4.79 -5.01
CA LEU A 152 12.96 -4.78 -6.12
C LEU A 152 12.12 -6.07 -6.07
N ALA A 153 10.81 -5.91 -6.16
CA ALA A 153 9.85 -7.01 -6.13
C ALA A 153 8.89 -6.91 -7.31
N VAL A 154 8.55 -8.06 -7.88
CA VAL A 154 7.52 -8.17 -8.93
C VAL A 154 6.36 -9.02 -8.38
N THR A 155 5.14 -8.54 -8.58
CA THR A 155 3.91 -9.26 -8.28
C THR A 155 3.02 -9.34 -9.52
N GLY A 156 2.45 -10.51 -9.76
CA GLY A 156 1.42 -10.70 -10.79
C GLY A 156 0.06 -10.83 -10.13
N ARG A 157 -0.91 -10.02 -10.56
CA ARG A 157 -2.32 -10.20 -10.26
C ARG A 157 -3.05 -10.54 -11.55
N SER A 158 -3.90 -11.55 -11.50
CA SER A 158 -4.88 -11.85 -12.54
C SER A 158 -6.27 -11.81 -11.94
N ASP A 159 -7.20 -11.16 -12.62
CA ASP A 159 -8.62 -11.34 -12.35
C ASP A 159 -9.12 -12.62 -13.06
N ARG A 160 -10.32 -13.12 -12.73
CA ARG A 160 -10.87 -14.35 -13.35
C ARG A 160 -11.22 -14.09 -14.83
N PRO A 161 -10.99 -15.03 -15.77
CA PRO A 161 -11.44 -14.87 -17.15
C PRO A 161 -12.97 -14.78 -17.22
N PHE A 162 -13.48 -13.99 -18.16
CA PHE A 162 -14.92 -13.83 -18.42
C PHE A 162 -15.25 -14.00 -19.90
N LEU A 163 -16.49 -14.40 -20.21
CA LEU A 163 -16.96 -14.54 -21.58
C LEU A 163 -17.25 -13.18 -22.23
N GLU A 164 -16.65 -12.92 -23.39
CA GLU A 164 -16.95 -11.73 -24.20
C GLU A 164 -18.17 -11.98 -25.09
N GLY A 165 -19.28 -11.29 -24.81
CA GLY A 165 -20.52 -11.35 -25.58
C GLY A 165 -21.39 -12.58 -25.28
N SER A 166 -22.46 -12.39 -24.53
CA SER A 166 -23.44 -13.45 -24.24
C SER A 166 -24.37 -13.69 -25.43
N SER A 167 -24.43 -14.93 -25.92
CA SER A 167 -25.60 -15.46 -26.62
C SER A 167 -26.19 -16.62 -25.81
N PHE A 168 -27.52 -16.64 -25.65
CA PHE A 168 -28.28 -17.46 -24.70
C PHE A 168 -28.31 -18.98 -25.03
N ALA A 169 -27.35 -19.50 -25.80
CA ALA A 169 -27.36 -20.87 -26.30
C ALA A 169 -26.58 -21.83 -25.39
N GLU A 170 -27.28 -22.89 -24.95
CA GLU A 170 -26.82 -24.15 -24.33
C GLU A 170 -26.16 -24.09 -22.94
N GLU A 171 -26.90 -24.57 -21.92
CA GLU A 171 -26.44 -24.68 -20.52
C GLU A 171 -25.21 -25.57 -20.35
N ALA A 172 -25.12 -26.72 -21.03
CA ALA A 172 -24.01 -27.67 -20.87
C ALA A 172 -22.67 -27.11 -21.37
N LEU A 173 -22.68 -26.37 -22.50
CA LEU A 173 -21.47 -25.71 -23.01
C LEU A 173 -21.16 -24.41 -22.26
N ASN A 174 -22.16 -23.69 -21.75
CA ASN A 174 -21.91 -22.60 -20.80
C ASN A 174 -21.32 -23.11 -19.47
N PHE A 175 -21.68 -24.31 -19.01
CA PHE A 175 -21.02 -24.96 -17.88
C PHE A 175 -19.54 -25.27 -18.18
N PHE A 176 -19.25 -25.95 -19.30
CA PHE A 176 -17.86 -26.26 -19.65
C PHE A 176 -17.02 -25.00 -19.91
N ILE A 177 -17.49 -24.07 -20.74
CA ILE A 177 -16.71 -22.88 -21.12
C ILE A 177 -16.69 -21.85 -19.99
N GLY A 178 -17.85 -21.56 -19.39
CA GLY A 178 -18.04 -20.49 -18.40
C GLY A 178 -17.64 -20.84 -16.96
N HIS A 179 -17.60 -22.12 -16.59
CA HIS A 179 -17.11 -22.59 -15.30
C HIS A 179 -15.83 -23.45 -15.44
N THR A 180 -15.89 -24.60 -16.10
CA THR A 180 -14.75 -25.54 -16.10
C THR A 180 -13.49 -24.96 -16.75
N LEU A 181 -13.62 -24.30 -17.90
CA LEU A 181 -12.49 -23.76 -18.65
C LEU A 181 -11.97 -22.45 -18.05
N THR A 182 -12.85 -21.52 -17.65
CA THR A 182 -12.46 -20.28 -16.95
C THR A 182 -11.73 -20.59 -15.65
N ASP A 183 -12.22 -21.54 -14.84
CA ASP A 183 -11.60 -21.91 -13.57
C ASP A 183 -10.30 -22.71 -13.76
N LEU A 184 -10.21 -23.55 -14.80
CA LEU A 184 -8.97 -24.23 -15.13
C LEU A 184 -7.89 -23.25 -15.60
N VAL A 185 -8.24 -22.29 -16.48
CA VAL A 185 -7.31 -21.24 -16.92
C VAL A 185 -6.90 -20.34 -15.75
N ASP A 186 -7.85 -19.86 -14.94
CA ASP A 186 -7.58 -19.03 -13.76
C ASP A 186 -6.68 -19.75 -12.75
N SER A 187 -7.00 -21.01 -12.42
CA SER A 187 -6.20 -21.84 -11.49
C SER A 187 -4.78 -22.07 -12.00
N LYS A 188 -4.61 -22.51 -13.26
CA LYS A 188 -3.28 -22.77 -13.84
C LYS A 188 -2.47 -21.50 -14.03
N LEU A 189 -3.11 -20.38 -14.37
CA LEU A 189 -2.45 -19.09 -14.51
C LEU A 189 -2.01 -18.53 -13.15
N ARG A 190 -2.88 -18.51 -12.14
CA ARG A 190 -2.53 -18.08 -10.78
C ARG A 190 -1.41 -18.93 -10.17
N ALA A 191 -1.42 -20.25 -10.41
CA ALA A 191 -0.36 -21.16 -9.97
C ALA A 191 1.02 -20.89 -10.61
N ARG A 192 1.09 -20.09 -11.69
CA ARG A 192 2.33 -19.80 -12.45
C ARG A 192 2.70 -18.33 -12.53
N LEU A 193 1.77 -17.42 -12.31
CA LEU A 193 2.10 -16.02 -12.07
C LEU A 193 2.94 -15.91 -10.80
N PRO A 194 3.84 -14.92 -10.71
CA PRO A 194 4.53 -14.61 -9.47
C PRO A 194 3.49 -14.21 -8.40
N ASN A 195 3.13 -15.22 -7.60
CA ASN A 195 2.31 -15.22 -6.40
C ASN A 195 0.80 -15.19 -6.61
N GLY A 196 0.25 -16.30 -7.12
CA GLY A 196 -1.20 -16.61 -7.08
C GLY A 196 -1.85 -16.55 -5.69
N SER A 197 -1.04 -16.41 -4.63
CA SER A 197 -1.42 -15.97 -3.29
C SER A 197 -0.42 -14.92 -2.78
N THR A 198 -0.70 -13.63 -3.00
CA THR A 198 -0.26 -12.44 -2.21
C THR A 198 1.22 -12.18 -1.85
N THR A 199 2.20 -13.07 -2.10
CA THR A 199 3.55 -13.00 -1.49
C THR A 199 4.72 -12.71 -2.46
N PHE A 200 4.90 -11.45 -2.86
CA PHE A 200 6.08 -10.85 -3.56
C PHE A 200 7.25 -11.78 -3.98
N THR A 201 7.54 -11.86 -5.28
CA THR A 201 8.79 -12.43 -5.78
C THR A 201 9.85 -11.34 -5.74
N GLN A 202 10.67 -11.35 -4.68
CA GLN A 202 11.83 -10.46 -4.58
C GLN A 202 12.91 -10.88 -5.57
N ILE A 203 13.56 -9.89 -6.21
CA ILE A 203 14.75 -10.10 -7.02
C ILE A 203 15.96 -9.89 -6.09
N PRO A 204 16.63 -10.95 -5.61
CA PRO A 204 17.53 -10.85 -4.44
C PRO A 204 18.75 -9.96 -4.64
N THR A 205 19.13 -9.73 -5.90
CA THR A 205 20.30 -8.96 -6.33
C THR A 205 19.96 -7.53 -6.79
N SER A 206 18.71 -7.07 -6.62
CA SER A 206 18.25 -5.74 -7.06
C SER A 206 17.90 -4.83 -5.89
N PRO A 207 18.89 -4.30 -5.14
CA PRO A 207 18.64 -3.36 -4.06
C PRO A 207 18.10 -2.04 -4.58
N CYS A 208 17.11 -1.48 -3.89
CA CYS A 208 16.49 -0.22 -4.26
C CYS A 208 16.01 0.58 -3.04
N ASN A 209 15.80 1.88 -3.25
CA ASN A 209 14.93 2.73 -2.45
C ASN A 209 14.23 3.83 -3.28
N CYS A 210 14.54 3.91 -4.57
CA CYS A 210 13.96 4.82 -5.54
C CYS A 210 13.31 4.01 -6.68
N LEU A 211 12.18 4.48 -7.21
CA LEU A 211 11.46 3.81 -8.31
C LEU A 211 10.81 4.82 -9.26
N GLY A 212 10.96 4.59 -10.56
CA GLY A 212 10.36 5.37 -11.65
C GLY A 212 10.08 4.50 -12.88
N VAL A 213 9.55 5.11 -13.94
CA VAL A 213 9.21 4.39 -15.19
C VAL A 213 9.47 5.26 -16.42
N THR A 214 10.06 4.65 -17.44
CA THR A 214 10.08 5.13 -18.81
C THR A 214 9.02 4.33 -19.57
N SER A 215 7.87 4.92 -19.89
CA SER A 215 6.72 4.14 -20.39
C SER A 215 6.87 3.51 -21.77
N GLY A 216 7.93 3.80 -22.53
CA GLY A 216 8.07 3.35 -23.92
C GLY A 216 7.01 3.92 -24.87
N THR A 217 6.93 3.36 -26.08
CA THR A 217 6.03 3.78 -27.16
C THR A 217 4.93 2.75 -27.45
N ALA A 218 3.73 3.24 -27.77
CA ALA A 218 2.63 2.41 -28.25
C ALA A 218 2.98 1.74 -29.59
N PRO A 219 2.38 0.58 -29.94
CA PRO A 219 1.34 -0.14 -29.19
C PRO A 219 1.87 -1.10 -28.12
N ASN A 220 3.15 -1.47 -28.15
CA ASN A 220 3.69 -2.58 -27.36
C ASN A 220 4.33 -2.17 -26.04
N PHE A 221 4.85 -0.93 -25.95
CA PHE A 221 5.57 -0.41 -24.77
C PHE A 221 6.75 -1.27 -24.32
N ASP A 222 7.40 -1.97 -25.26
CA ASP A 222 8.50 -2.92 -25.08
C ASP A 222 9.88 -2.23 -24.96
N ASN A 223 10.04 -1.06 -25.58
CA ASN A 223 11.17 -0.16 -25.40
C ASN A 223 11.09 0.70 -24.11
N GLY A 224 10.19 0.38 -23.18
CA GLY A 224 10.12 1.01 -21.87
C GLY A 224 11.05 0.38 -20.83
N SER A 225 11.26 1.06 -19.71
CA SER A 225 12.06 0.58 -18.58
C SER A 225 11.42 0.92 -17.23
N VAL A 226 11.57 0.01 -16.27
CA VAL A 226 11.35 0.30 -14.85
C VAL A 226 12.68 0.75 -14.28
N ASN A 227 12.73 2.01 -13.85
CA ASN A 227 13.96 2.66 -13.40
C ASN A 227 14.06 2.50 -11.88
N PHE A 228 15.15 1.94 -11.39
CA PHE A 228 15.36 1.73 -9.97
C PHE A 228 16.79 2.06 -9.54
N LYS A 229 16.96 2.42 -8.28
CA LYS A 229 18.27 2.65 -7.67
C LYS A 229 18.18 2.47 -6.17
N LYS A 230 19.23 1.92 -5.56
CA LYS A 230 19.52 2.17 -4.14
C LYS A 230 20.42 3.39 -4.07
N THR A 231 19.84 4.54 -3.79
CA THR A 231 20.60 5.70 -3.33
C THR A 231 20.91 5.52 -1.86
N ALA A 232 22.01 6.08 -1.37
CA ALA A 232 21.97 6.54 0.01
C ALA A 232 20.85 7.60 0.07
N MET A 233 19.86 7.45 0.97
CA MET A 233 19.01 8.58 1.29
C MET A 233 19.94 9.70 1.75
N LEU A 234 19.96 10.80 1.01
CA LEU A 234 20.93 11.89 1.17
C LEU A 234 20.86 12.47 2.61
N SER A 235 21.68 11.91 3.51
CA SER A 235 23.07 12.35 3.70
C SER A 235 23.50 13.43 2.69
N SER A 236 22.82 14.58 2.69
CA SER A 236 23.01 15.61 1.68
C SER A 236 24.37 16.27 1.88
N VAL A 237 25.34 15.90 1.03
CA VAL A 237 26.69 16.48 0.90
C VAL A 237 27.31 16.77 2.27
N ALA A 238 28.04 15.80 2.84
CA ALA A 238 28.57 15.78 4.21
C ALA A 238 29.03 17.14 4.81
N THR A 239 28.09 17.99 5.23
CA THR A 239 28.32 19.22 5.98
C THR A 239 28.05 18.97 7.46
N ALA A 240 29.00 18.27 8.08
CA ALA A 240 29.04 17.85 9.48
C ALA A 240 27.86 16.99 9.98
N LEU A 241 28.19 16.01 10.84
CA LEU A 241 27.22 15.51 11.81
C LEU A 241 26.77 16.69 12.67
N GLY A 242 25.47 16.79 12.93
CA GLY A 242 24.93 17.94 13.65
C GLY A 242 23.51 17.76 14.12
N GLY A 243 22.69 16.97 13.42
CA GLY A 243 21.38 16.59 13.92
C GLY A 243 21.42 15.35 14.80
N GLU A 244 20.48 15.27 15.73
CA GLU A 244 20.29 14.16 16.66
C GLU A 244 18.79 13.86 16.75
N VAL A 245 18.42 12.58 16.71
CA VAL A 245 17.08 12.12 17.11
C VAL A 245 17.25 11.17 18.29
N THR A 246 16.63 11.52 19.41
CA THR A 246 16.67 10.73 20.65
C THR A 246 15.27 10.27 20.99
N ILE A 247 15.07 8.96 21.08
CA ILE A 247 13.79 8.36 21.49
C ILE A 247 13.70 8.47 23.01
N GLN A 248 12.66 9.14 23.53
CA GLN A 248 12.57 9.52 24.95
C GLN A 248 11.64 8.63 25.75
N SER A 249 10.42 8.39 25.27
CA SER A 249 9.43 7.56 25.95
C SER A 249 8.45 6.93 24.96
N ILE A 250 7.75 5.90 25.41
CA ILE A 250 6.52 5.41 24.79
C ILE A 250 5.44 5.28 25.85
N LYS A 251 4.25 5.78 25.53
CA LYS A 251 3.05 5.69 26.34
C LYS A 251 2.02 4.80 25.65
N ARG A 252 1.39 3.88 26.38
CA ARG A 252 0.26 3.09 25.88
C ARG A 252 -1.04 3.87 26.15
N LEU A 253 -1.77 4.16 25.09
CA LEU A 253 -3.02 4.92 25.12
C LEU A 253 -4.22 4.00 25.38
N LYS A 254 -5.37 4.60 25.67
CA LYS A 254 -6.63 3.88 25.90
C LYS A 254 -7.26 3.47 24.56
N ALA A 255 -6.97 2.26 24.12
CA ALA A 255 -7.34 1.73 22.80
C ALA A 255 -8.45 0.68 22.93
N ARG A 256 -9.70 1.14 22.95
CA ARG A 256 -10.89 0.30 23.19
C ARG A 256 -11.88 0.42 22.03
N PRO A 257 -12.54 -0.68 21.61
CA PRO A 257 -13.63 -0.62 20.66
C PRO A 257 -14.90 -0.08 21.34
N LEU A 258 -15.81 0.44 20.52
CA LEU A 258 -17.12 0.98 20.94
C LEU A 258 -18.02 -0.03 21.69
N SER A 259 -17.69 -1.32 21.70
CA SER A 259 -18.45 -2.42 22.33
C SER A 259 -17.78 -3.05 23.57
N SER A 260 -16.76 -2.37 24.14
CA SER A 260 -16.01 -2.73 25.35
C SER A 260 -14.96 -3.87 25.22
N GLY A 261 -14.03 -3.91 26.20
CA GLY A 261 -12.77 -4.67 26.17
C GLY A 261 -11.55 -3.81 25.76
N PRO A 262 -10.30 -4.15 26.15
CA PRO A 262 -9.09 -3.65 25.48
C PRO A 262 -8.95 -4.30 24.10
N LEU A 263 -8.35 -3.62 23.12
CA LEU A 263 -8.33 -4.12 21.73
C LEU A 263 -7.53 -5.41 21.47
N TYR A 264 -6.56 -5.74 22.33
CA TYR A 264 -5.77 -6.98 22.22
C TYR A 264 -5.65 -7.70 23.56
N LYS A 265 -4.97 -7.10 24.54
CA LYS A 265 -4.78 -7.65 25.89
C LYS A 265 -4.80 -6.54 26.93
N GLU A 266 -5.11 -6.84 28.19
CA GLU A 266 -4.96 -5.85 29.27
C GLU A 266 -3.49 -5.48 29.52
N VAL A 267 -2.59 -6.45 29.35
CA VAL A 267 -1.14 -6.32 29.48
C VAL A 267 -0.51 -6.77 28.17
N GLU A 268 0.39 -5.95 27.61
CA GLU A 268 1.06 -6.22 26.34
C GLU A 268 2.58 -6.18 26.52
N ASP A 269 3.25 -7.23 26.02
CA ASP A 269 4.69 -7.21 25.76
C ASP A 269 4.89 -6.77 24.31
N ILE A 270 5.74 -5.76 24.07
CA ILE A 270 5.91 -5.13 22.77
C ILE A 270 7.37 -4.99 22.37
N GLN A 271 7.64 -5.12 21.07
CA GLN A 271 8.85 -4.63 20.43
C GLN A 271 8.53 -3.31 19.72
N LEU A 272 9.10 -2.21 20.20
CA LEU A 272 9.09 -0.92 19.52
C LEU A 272 10.32 -0.85 18.60
N GLU A 273 10.09 -0.63 17.31
CA GLU A 273 11.15 -0.24 16.38
C GLU A 273 10.93 1.18 15.90
N VAL A 274 11.93 2.04 16.07
CA VAL A 274 11.93 3.38 15.51
C VAL A 274 12.98 3.48 14.41
N TYR A 275 12.54 3.77 13.20
CA TYR A 275 13.40 4.08 12.07
C TYR A 275 13.55 5.59 11.97
N VAL A 276 14.80 6.05 11.97
CA VAL A 276 15.18 7.43 11.70
C VAL A 276 15.90 7.44 10.36
N ASN A 277 15.22 7.94 9.32
CA ASN A 277 15.57 7.70 7.93
C ASN A 277 15.72 6.19 7.65
N GLN A 278 16.95 5.69 7.51
CA GLN A 278 17.25 4.26 7.28
C GLN A 278 17.87 3.56 8.50
N THR A 279 18.15 4.28 9.59
CA THR A 279 18.77 3.72 10.81
C THR A 279 17.69 3.26 11.78
N ILE A 280 17.74 2.01 12.19
CA ILE A 280 16.81 1.41 13.15
C ILE A 280 17.32 1.52 14.60
N ARG A 281 16.39 1.66 15.53
CA ARG A 281 16.56 1.53 16.98
C ARG A 281 15.40 0.70 17.52
N SER A 282 15.70 -0.43 18.16
CA SER A 282 14.67 -1.36 18.65
C SER A 282 14.78 -1.52 20.17
N VAL A 283 13.62 -1.55 20.84
CA VAL A 283 13.47 -1.67 22.29
C VAL A 283 12.34 -2.67 22.57
N GLN A 284 12.60 -3.66 23.41
CA GLN A 284 11.56 -4.54 23.95
C GLN A 284 11.09 -4.00 25.29
N LEU A 285 9.77 -3.99 25.50
CA LEU A 285 9.11 -3.50 26.69
C LEU A 285 8.07 -4.52 27.13
N THR A 286 8.19 -5.01 28.36
CA THR A 286 7.28 -6.01 28.92
C THR A 286 6.26 -5.36 29.86
N GLY A 287 5.09 -5.98 29.96
CA GLY A 287 4.10 -5.63 30.97
C GLY A 287 3.37 -4.30 30.79
N MET A 288 3.27 -3.75 29.57
CA MET A 288 2.64 -2.45 29.32
C MET A 288 1.11 -2.49 29.53
N ARG A 289 0.55 -1.66 30.40
CA ARG A 289 -0.89 -1.44 30.61
C ARG A 289 -1.39 -0.14 29.97
N GLU A 290 -2.70 0.00 29.73
CA GLU A 290 -3.26 1.27 29.25
C GLU A 290 -2.99 2.40 30.27
N GLY A 291 -2.39 3.49 29.81
CA GLY A 291 -1.97 4.62 30.64
C GLY A 291 -0.48 4.61 31.01
N ASP A 292 0.18 3.44 30.97
CA ASP A 292 1.61 3.31 31.29
C ASP A 292 2.46 4.12 30.33
N GLU A 293 3.47 4.80 30.88
CA GLU A 293 4.55 5.43 30.12
C GLU A 293 5.90 4.83 30.57
N ARG A 294 6.72 4.45 29.59
CA ARG A 294 8.07 3.93 29.81
C ARG A 294 9.07 4.86 29.17
N ASN A 295 10.01 5.36 29.98
CA ASN A 295 11.18 6.06 29.49
C ASN A 295 12.10 5.07 28.76
N ILE A 296 12.61 5.50 27.60
CA ILE A 296 13.55 4.76 26.78
C ILE A 296 14.91 5.41 26.97
N SER A 297 15.80 4.76 27.71
CA SER A 297 17.11 5.30 28.05
C SER A 297 18.02 5.39 26.83
N VAL A 298 18.00 6.56 26.18
CA VAL A 298 18.99 7.06 25.20
C VAL A 298 19.25 6.15 24.00
N GLN A 299 18.18 5.70 23.33
CA GLN A 299 18.30 5.22 21.95
C GLN A 299 18.44 6.42 21.00
N LYS A 300 19.69 6.90 20.88
CA LYS A 300 20.08 8.02 20.02
C LYS A 300 20.41 7.55 18.59
N VAL A 301 20.01 8.35 17.61
CA VAL A 301 20.47 8.30 16.22
C VAL A 301 21.04 9.66 15.82
N ASP A 302 22.34 9.70 15.51
CA ASP A 302 22.91 10.85 14.82
C ASP A 302 22.37 10.93 13.39
N VAL A 303 21.85 12.08 13.01
CA VAL A 303 21.36 12.35 11.66
C VAL A 303 22.20 13.45 11.02
N GLN A 304 22.51 13.26 9.74
CA GLN A 304 23.08 14.35 8.98
C GLN A 304 22.06 15.48 8.86
N ARG A 305 22.57 16.71 8.95
CA ARG A 305 21.79 17.92 8.77
C ARG A 305 21.14 17.91 7.37
N PRO A 306 19.80 17.94 7.25
CA PRO A 306 19.18 17.93 5.93
C PRO A 306 19.44 19.24 5.17
N GLY A 307 19.76 19.12 3.88
CA GLY A 307 19.92 20.26 2.97
C GLY A 307 18.61 20.98 2.64
N VAL A 308 18.66 21.92 1.70
CA VAL A 308 17.51 22.80 1.33
C VAL A 308 16.24 22.01 0.98
N ASN A 309 16.38 20.90 0.26
CA ASN A 309 15.30 19.99 -0.14
C ASN A 309 15.27 18.69 0.71
N GLY A 310 16.01 18.66 1.81
CA GLY A 310 16.11 17.50 2.69
C GLY A 310 14.89 17.31 3.60
N MET A 311 14.87 16.18 4.30
CA MET A 311 13.84 15.82 5.26
C MET A 311 14.38 14.88 6.34
N ILE A 312 13.72 14.86 7.49
CA ILE A 312 13.84 13.77 8.48
C ILE A 312 12.57 12.93 8.37
N VAL A 313 12.75 11.62 8.18
CA VAL A 313 11.67 10.64 8.14
C VAL A 313 11.71 9.84 9.44
N LEU A 314 10.60 9.77 10.16
CA LEU A 314 10.44 8.91 11.32
C LEU A 314 9.36 7.87 11.08
N ILE A 315 9.64 6.65 11.51
CA ILE A 315 8.70 5.53 11.49
C ILE A 315 8.73 4.88 12.86
N ALA A 316 7.57 4.66 13.48
CA ALA A 316 7.46 3.89 14.70
C ALA A 316 6.60 2.65 14.41
N ASN A 317 7.17 1.47 14.54
CA ASN A 317 6.50 0.18 14.50
C ASN A 317 6.35 -0.34 15.92
N VAL A 318 5.18 -0.83 16.29
CA VAL A 318 4.96 -1.55 17.55
C VAL A 318 4.45 -2.94 17.23
N GLU A 319 5.22 -3.95 17.60
CA GLU A 319 4.90 -5.36 17.36
C GLU A 319 4.57 -6.07 18.67
N GLN A 320 3.52 -6.87 18.67
CA GLN A 320 3.02 -7.52 19.89
C GLN A 320 3.65 -8.92 20.05
N MET A 321 4.34 -9.13 21.17
CA MET A 321 5.01 -10.39 21.49
C MET A 321 4.04 -11.41 22.13
N PRO A 322 4.32 -12.73 22.02
CA PRO A 322 5.37 -13.35 21.19
C PRO A 322 4.94 -13.58 19.73
N LEU A 323 3.73 -13.16 19.35
CA LEU A 323 3.10 -13.60 18.10
C LEU A 323 3.64 -12.87 16.86
N PHE A 324 4.06 -11.60 16.97
CA PHE A 324 4.55 -10.77 15.85
C PHE A 324 3.59 -10.68 14.63
N GLN A 325 2.32 -11.09 14.77
CA GLN A 325 1.35 -11.18 13.67
C GLN A 325 0.78 -9.81 13.26
N THR A 326 0.91 -8.80 14.10
CA THR A 326 0.38 -7.45 13.89
C THR A 326 1.42 -6.40 14.27
N THR A 327 1.91 -5.68 13.26
CA THR A 327 2.75 -4.48 13.41
C THR A 327 1.87 -3.24 13.29
N ASP A 328 1.75 -2.48 14.37
CA ASP A 328 1.08 -1.18 14.39
C ASP A 328 2.11 -0.10 13.99
N THR A 329 1.92 0.57 12.84
CA THR A 329 2.90 1.56 12.32
C THR A 329 2.38 3.00 12.40
N ARG A 330 3.29 3.93 12.66
CA ARG A 330 3.15 5.36 12.36
C ARG A 330 4.28 5.85 11.47
N PHE A 331 3.97 6.76 10.55
CA PHE A 331 4.92 7.46 9.69
C PHE A 331 4.83 8.98 9.91
N ALA A 332 5.96 9.68 9.87
CA ALA A 332 6.04 11.14 9.91
C ALA A 332 7.22 11.66 9.07
N VAL A 333 7.05 12.80 8.40
CA VAL A 333 8.09 13.44 7.60
C VAL A 333 8.17 14.92 7.94
N PHE A 334 9.36 15.35 8.31
CA PHE A 334 9.64 16.73 8.68
C PHE A 334 10.56 17.38 7.64
N LYS A 335 10.03 18.35 6.91
CA LYS A 335 10.74 19.13 5.89
C LYS A 335 11.20 20.47 6.44
N ARG A 336 11.95 21.24 5.63
CA ARG A 336 12.51 22.55 6.03
C ARG A 336 11.46 23.55 6.54
N ASN A 337 10.25 23.55 5.98
CA ASN A 337 9.15 24.44 6.39
C ASN A 337 8.68 24.22 7.84
N VAL A 338 8.85 23.02 8.39
CA VAL A 338 8.59 22.68 9.80
C VAL A 338 9.90 22.55 10.60
N ARG A 339 10.95 23.27 10.19
CA ARG A 339 12.31 23.22 10.76
C ARG A 339 12.85 21.80 10.96
N PHE A 340 12.52 20.88 10.05
CA PHE A 340 12.86 19.46 10.15
C PHE A 340 12.38 18.77 11.44
N GLY A 341 11.35 19.31 12.10
CA GLY A 341 10.76 18.73 13.31
C GLY A 341 11.52 19.06 14.60
N ASN A 342 12.47 20.00 14.55
CA ASN A 342 13.28 20.41 15.70
C ASN A 342 12.42 20.71 16.95
N GLY A 343 12.79 20.12 18.08
CA GLY A 343 12.00 20.05 19.32
C GLY A 343 11.47 18.65 19.61
N THR A 344 10.62 18.54 20.63
CA THR A 344 9.93 17.28 20.98
C THR A 344 8.76 17.04 20.04
N GLN A 345 8.73 15.86 19.42
CA GLN A 345 7.65 15.37 18.56
C GLN A 345 6.98 14.16 19.20
N LYS A 346 5.68 14.00 18.94
CA LYS A 346 4.86 12.88 19.40
C LYS A 346 4.35 12.09 18.20
N LEU A 347 4.71 10.82 18.11
CA LEU A 347 4.28 9.91 17.07
C LEU A 347 3.15 9.03 17.61
N VAL A 348 1.92 9.37 17.28
CA VAL A 348 0.75 8.58 17.68
C VAL A 348 0.57 7.40 16.72
N VAL A 349 0.75 6.19 17.25
CA VAL A 349 0.66 4.90 16.56
C VAL A 349 -0.77 4.36 16.70
N PRO A 350 -1.54 4.26 15.59
CA PRO A 350 -2.90 3.76 15.64
C PRO A 350 -2.96 2.23 15.51
N LYS A 351 -3.74 1.59 16.38
CA LYS A 351 -4.18 0.19 16.20
C LYS A 351 -5.31 0.11 15.20
N THR A 352 -5.27 -0.89 14.32
CA THR A 352 -6.32 -1.15 13.33
C THR A 352 -7.13 -2.38 13.73
N TYR A 353 -8.45 -2.28 13.76
CA TYR A 353 -9.33 -3.40 14.14
C TYR A 353 -10.57 -3.50 13.24
N THR A 354 -11.13 -4.70 13.13
CA THR A 354 -12.40 -4.93 12.42
C THR A 354 -13.55 -4.84 13.40
N GLU A 355 -14.38 -3.81 13.24
CA GLU A 355 -15.64 -3.66 13.95
C GLU A 355 -16.68 -4.64 13.35
N PRO A 356 -17.34 -5.49 14.17
CA PRO A 356 -18.27 -6.49 13.67
C PRO A 356 -19.54 -5.85 13.07
N PRO A 357 -20.26 -6.59 12.20
CA PRO A 357 -21.59 -6.23 11.73
C PRO A 357 -22.53 -5.77 12.86
N ARG A 358 -23.11 -4.58 12.73
CA ARG A 358 -24.11 -4.04 13.66
C ARG A 358 -25.49 -4.16 13.03
N ARG A 359 -26.50 -4.45 13.84
CA ARG A 359 -27.91 -4.47 13.41
C ARG A 359 -28.41 -3.02 13.26
N LEU A 360 -28.93 -2.69 12.08
CA LEU A 360 -29.52 -1.40 11.76
C LEU A 360 -30.98 -1.34 12.26
N PRO A 361 -31.55 -0.12 12.46
CA PRO A 361 -32.95 0.03 12.86
C PRO A 361 -33.97 -0.67 11.94
N GLY A 362 -33.65 -0.85 10.67
CA GLY A 362 -34.44 -1.62 9.69
C GLY A 362 -34.16 -3.14 9.67
N GLY A 363 -33.56 -3.71 10.71
CA GLY A 363 -33.32 -5.16 10.85
C GLY A 363 -32.13 -5.73 10.08
N GLY A 364 -31.68 -5.07 9.00
CA GLY A 364 -30.49 -5.44 8.24
C GLY A 364 -29.17 -5.27 9.01
N MET A 365 -28.08 -5.88 8.53
CA MET A 365 -26.76 -5.83 9.15
C MET A 365 -25.82 -4.91 8.37
N THR A 366 -25.00 -4.11 9.05
CA THR A 366 -23.87 -3.42 8.41
C THR A 366 -22.83 -4.44 7.96
N LYS A 367 -22.06 -4.12 6.91
CA LYS A 367 -20.81 -4.84 6.65
C LYS A 367 -19.84 -4.65 7.83
N PRO A 368 -18.89 -5.57 8.08
CA PRO A 368 -17.77 -5.31 8.98
C PRO A 368 -17.03 -4.05 8.51
N THR A 369 -16.59 -3.20 9.43
CA THR A 369 -15.84 -1.98 9.07
C THR A 369 -14.47 -1.97 9.72
N ILE A 370 -13.45 -1.60 8.97
CA ILE A 370 -12.10 -1.42 9.52
C ILE A 370 -12.05 -0.05 10.19
N ARG A 371 -11.63 -0.03 11.45
CA ARG A 371 -11.49 1.16 12.30
C ARG A 371 -10.04 1.32 12.74
N GLN A 372 -9.67 2.55 13.06
CA GLN A 372 -8.39 2.88 13.67
C GLN A 372 -8.62 3.65 14.97
N VAL A 373 -7.81 3.39 15.98
CA VAL A 373 -7.79 4.14 17.24
C VAL A 373 -6.36 4.31 17.72
N ASP A 374 -6.06 5.46 18.31
CA ASP A 374 -4.74 5.78 18.83
C ASP A 374 -4.39 4.86 20.00
N ALA A 375 -3.23 4.19 19.91
CA ALA A 375 -2.86 3.08 20.79
C ALA A 375 -1.53 3.26 21.50
N TYR A 376 -0.57 3.91 20.86
CA TYR A 376 0.67 4.30 21.52
C TYR A 376 1.04 5.73 21.13
N GLU A 377 1.73 6.43 22.01
CA GLU A 377 2.38 7.70 21.73
C GLU A 377 3.88 7.53 21.97
N VAL A 378 4.69 7.64 20.92
CA VAL A 378 6.15 7.60 21.03
C VAL A 378 6.67 9.04 21.04
N THR A 379 7.33 9.43 22.13
CA THR A 379 7.95 10.75 22.30
C THR A 379 9.39 10.71 21.82
N VAL A 380 9.74 11.61 20.89
CA VAL A 380 11.10 11.74 20.35
C VAL A 380 11.55 13.20 20.44
N LEU A 381 12.82 13.42 20.75
CA LEU A 381 13.46 14.73 20.69
C LEU A 381 14.32 14.80 19.44
N ILE A 382 13.94 15.69 18.51
CA ILE A 382 14.72 16.00 17.33
C ILE A 382 15.50 17.28 17.61
N LYS A 383 16.82 17.24 17.46
CA LYS A 383 17.68 18.43 17.45
C LYS A 383 18.26 18.56 16.04
N VAL A 384 18.01 19.67 15.36
CA VAL A 384 18.70 20.01 14.10
C VAL A 384 19.24 21.43 14.23
N PRO A 385 20.57 21.64 14.11
CA PRO A 385 21.16 22.95 14.27
C PRO A 385 20.67 23.89 13.18
N GLU A 386 20.30 25.12 13.56
CA GLU A 386 19.91 26.14 12.59
C GLU A 386 21.10 26.53 11.70
N PRO A 387 20.88 27.12 10.51
CA PRO A 387 21.99 27.54 9.67
C PRO A 387 22.72 28.66 10.40
N VAL A 388 24.04 28.52 10.60
CA VAL A 388 24.86 29.67 10.94
C VAL A 388 24.86 30.56 9.71
N ILE A 389 23.91 31.51 9.65
CA ILE A 389 23.98 32.63 8.75
C ILE A 389 25.17 33.44 9.23
N LYS A 390 26.35 33.15 8.68
CA LYS A 390 27.46 34.10 8.70
C LYS A 390 26.93 35.34 7.98
N ARG A 391 26.45 36.32 8.74
CA ARG A 391 26.29 37.67 8.23
C ARG A 391 27.65 38.02 7.65
N ALA A 392 27.70 38.31 6.36
CA ALA A 392 28.86 38.94 5.78
C ALA A 392 29.00 40.29 6.50
N VAL A 393 29.88 40.33 7.50
CA VAL A 393 30.34 41.61 8.05
C VAL A 393 31.19 42.18 6.93
N THR A 394 30.61 43.06 6.14
CA THR A 394 31.33 43.88 5.18
C THR A 394 32.22 44.81 5.99
N ILE A 395 33.40 44.31 6.38
CA ILE A 395 34.47 45.15 6.90
C ILE A 395 35.07 45.86 5.70
N SER A 396 34.96 47.18 5.74
CA SER A 396 35.29 48.13 4.69
C SER A 396 36.77 48.15 4.31
N ARG A 397 37.02 48.70 3.12
CA ARG A 397 37.95 49.82 2.97
C ARG A 397 37.25 50.94 2.21
#